data_AF-A0A8H4XQW1-F1
#
_entry.id   AF-A0A8H4XQW1-F1
#
_cell.length_a   1.000
_cell.length_b   1.000
_cell.length_c   1.000
_cell.angle_alpha   90.00
_cell.angle_beta   90.00
_cell.angle_gamma   90.00
#
_symmetry.space_group_name_H-M   'P 1'
#
loop_
_entity.id
_entity.type
_entity.pdbx_description
1 polymer ?
#
loop_
_entity_poly.entity_id
_entity_poly.type
_entity_poly.pdbx_seq_one_letter_code
_entity_poly.pdbx_strand_id
1 'polypeptide(L)' 'MAEASNQVAVSNGHENEDNNDHLIQSSDPLHPANLIPEMCRKFYTWGWVTGTGGG' A
#
# COMPACT_ATOMS: atom_id res chain seq x y z
N MET A 1 -24.43 -47.49 9.60
CA MET A 1 -24.85 -46.07 9.55
C MET A 1 -23.62 -45.23 9.80
N ALA A 2 -23.23 -44.43 8.81
CA ALA A 2 -21.90 -43.87 8.64
C ALA A 2 -21.52 -42.81 9.68
N GLU A 3 -20.22 -42.82 9.98
CA GLU A 3 -19.47 -41.93 10.88
C GLU A 3 -19.56 -40.47 10.42
N ALA A 4 -19.69 -39.57 11.40
CA ALA A 4 -19.76 -38.13 11.18
C ALA A 4 -18.41 -37.60 10.65
N SER A 5 -18.40 -37.13 9.41
CA SER A 5 -17.30 -36.32 8.88
C SER A 5 -17.70 -34.86 8.92
N ASN A 6 -17.35 -34.18 10.02
CA ASN A 6 -17.44 -32.73 10.14
C ASN A 6 -16.34 -32.11 9.26
N GLN A 7 -16.70 -31.77 8.03
CA GLN A 7 -15.83 -31.08 7.10
C GLN A 7 -15.97 -29.57 7.35
N VAL A 8 -15.20 -29.01 8.29
CA VAL A 8 -14.89 -27.58 8.25
C VAL A 8 -13.95 -27.38 7.08
N ALA A 9 -14.52 -27.13 5.90
CA ALA A 9 -13.79 -26.70 4.73
C ALA A 9 -13.25 -25.29 5.01
N VAL A 10 -12.01 -25.23 5.51
CA VAL A 10 -11.21 -24.02 5.45
C VAL A 10 -10.81 -23.86 3.98
N SER A 11 -11.55 -23.04 3.25
CA SER A 11 -11.25 -22.75 1.86
C SER A 11 -11.38 -21.26 1.61
N ASN A 12 -10.24 -20.62 1.84
CA ASN A 12 -9.65 -19.58 1.02
C ASN A 12 -10.33 -18.21 1.08
N GLY A 13 -9.71 -17.31 1.85
CA GLY A 13 -9.90 -15.88 1.66
C GLY A 13 -9.62 -15.55 0.21
N HIS A 14 -10.63 -14.96 -0.45
CA HIS A 14 -10.46 -14.32 -1.75
C HIS A 14 -9.61 -13.07 -1.50
N GLU A 15 -8.30 -13.24 -1.47
CA GLU A 15 -7.37 -12.13 -1.46
C GLU A 15 -7.44 -11.48 -2.85
N ASN A 16 -8.08 -10.30 -2.88
CA ASN A 16 -8.28 -9.47 -4.06
C ASN A 16 -7.05 -9.50 -4.98
N GLU A 17 -7.18 -10.19 -6.12
CA GLU A 17 -6.22 -10.12 -7.22
C GLU A 17 -6.15 -8.72 -7.85
N ASP A 18 -7.03 -7.80 -7.42
CA ASP A 18 -7.09 -6.39 -7.78
C ASP A 18 -6.28 -5.45 -6.85
N ASN A 19 -5.44 -6.00 -5.95
CA ASN A 19 -4.60 -5.17 -5.10
C ASN A 19 -3.44 -4.58 -5.92
N ASN A 20 -3.58 -3.31 -6.27
CA ASN A 20 -2.61 -2.54 -7.06
C ASN A 20 -1.35 -2.11 -6.28
N ASP A 21 -1.10 -2.70 -5.11
CA ASP A 21 0.02 -2.34 -4.22
C ASP A 21 1.39 -2.54 -4.87
N HIS A 22 1.48 -3.42 -5.87
CA HIS A 22 2.69 -3.63 -6.66
C HIS A 22 3.14 -2.35 -7.42
N LEU A 23 2.24 -1.40 -7.70
CA LEU A 23 2.57 -0.15 -8.40
C LEU A 23 3.33 0.85 -7.52
N ILE A 24 3.22 0.72 -6.19
CA ILE A 24 3.84 1.62 -5.22
C ILE A 24 5.12 1.03 -4.59
N GLN A 25 5.48 -0.19 -4.94
CA GLN A 25 6.68 -0.88 -4.43
C GLN A 25 7.71 -1.01 -5.55
N SER A 26 8.93 -0.53 -5.33
CA SER A 26 10.03 -0.72 -6.28
C SER A 26 11.38 -0.76 -5.58
N SER A 27 12.22 -1.71 -6.00
CA SER A 27 13.59 -1.85 -5.51
C SER A 27 14.58 -0.87 -6.16
N ASP A 28 14.18 -0.20 -7.24
CA ASP A 28 15.03 0.79 -7.91
C ASP A 28 15.00 2.13 -7.15
N PRO A 29 16.13 2.64 -6.65
CA PRO A 29 16.19 3.90 -5.93
C PRO A 29 15.76 5.12 -6.78
N LEU A 30 15.84 5.03 -8.11
CA LEU A 30 15.40 6.08 -9.03
C LEU A 30 13.93 5.93 -9.46
N HIS A 31 13.22 4.94 -8.94
CA HIS A 31 11.83 4.73 -9.26
C HIS A 31 10.95 5.87 -8.74
N PRO A 32 9.97 6.37 -9.51
CA PRO A 32 9.08 7.44 -9.08
C PRO A 32 8.36 7.15 -7.75
N ALA A 33 7.99 5.90 -7.48
CA ALA A 33 7.38 5.51 -6.19
C ALA A 33 8.27 5.85 -4.97
N ASN A 34 9.60 5.85 -5.15
CA ASN A 34 10.56 6.20 -4.12
C ASN A 34 10.89 7.71 -4.13
N LEU A 35 10.92 8.33 -5.31
CA LEU A 35 11.33 9.74 -5.48
C LEU A 35 10.24 10.76 -5.16
N ILE A 36 8.97 10.46 -5.42
CA ILE A 36 7.85 11.39 -5.20
C ILE A 36 7.73 11.79 -3.72
N PRO A 37 7.75 10.86 -2.74
CA PRO A 37 7.70 11.24 -1.33
C PRO A 37 8.90 12.09 -0.89
N GLU A 38 10.11 11.76 -1.35
CA GLU A 38 11.32 12.53 -1.07
C GLU A 38 11.25 13.94 -1.67
N MET A 39 10.69 14.07 -2.88
CA MET A 39 10.44 15.37 -3.52
C MET A 39 9.45 16.20 -2.71
N CYS A 40 8.33 15.62 -2.28
CA CYS A 40 7.35 16.29 -1.42
C CYS A 40 8.01 16.79 -0.12
N ARG A 41 8.84 15.97 0.54
CA ARG A 41 9.56 16.37 1.75
C ARG A 41 10.47 17.58 1.51
N LYS A 42 11.20 17.61 0.38
CA LYS A 42 12.05 18.75 0.00
C LYS A 42 11.24 20.03 -0.18
N PHE A 43 10.05 19.96 -0.79
CA PHE A 43 9.18 21.14 -0.94
C PHE A 43 8.68 21.69 0.39
N TYR A 44 8.43 20.84 1.39
CA TYR A 44 8.15 21.30 2.75
C TYR A 44 9.36 22.01 3.38
N THR A 45 10.56 21.44 3.26
CA THR A 45 11.78 22.05 3.81
C THR A 45 12.11 23.39 3.14
N TRP A 46 11.88 23.51 1.84
CA TRP A 46 12.21 24.70 1.07
C TRP A 46 11.15 25.81 1.18
N GLY A 47 10.09 25.60 1.97
CA GLY A 47 9.02 26.59 2.16
C GLY A 47 8.12 26.76 0.93
N TRP A 48 8.13 25.80 0.01
CA TRP A 48 7.28 25.82 -1.19
C TRP A 48 5.85 25.37 -0.87
N VAL A 49 5.69 24.49 0.12
CA VAL A 49 4.37 24.24 0.71
C VAL A 49 4.08 25.37 1.69
N THR A 50 3.38 26.40 1.22
CA THR A 50 2.84 27.43 2.11
C THR A 50 1.69 26.81 2.90
N GLY A 51 1.92 26.46 4.17
CA GLY A 51 0.88 25.85 5.00
C GLY A 51 -0.38 26.73 5.05
N THR A 52 -1.53 26.19 4.66
CA THR A 52 -2.83 26.75 5.09
C THR A 52 -3.23 26.10 6.41
N GLY A 53 -2.39 26.22 7.42
CA GLY A 53 -2.53 25.51 8.70
C GLY A 53 -2.16 26.39 9.88
N GLY A 54 -2.86 27.52 10.05
CA GLY A 54 -2.81 28.35 11.24
C GLY A 54 -4.21 28.87 11.54
N GLY A 55 -4.83 28.33 12.60
CA GLY A 55 -6.18 28.64 13.08
C GLY A 55 -6.85 27.46 13.76
#